data_AF-A0A554M760-F1
#
_entry.id   AF-A0A554M760-F1
#
_cell.length_a   1.000
_cell.length_b   1.000
_cell.length_c   1.000
_cell.angle_alpha   90.00
_cell.angle_beta   90.00
_cell.angle_gamma   90.00
#
_symmetry.space_group_name_H-M   'P 1'
#
loop_
_entity.id
_entity.type
_entity.pdbx_description
1 polymer ?
#
loop_
_entity_poly.entity_id
_entity_poly.type
_entity_poly.pdbx_seq_one_letter_code
_entity_poly.pdbx_strand_id
1 'polypeptide(L)'
;MQELPKNWQKAYWISRVILAVAFLLAGMYLSYRILLPSNKFLYLYSNPASIQNNLSATPQKNNLPLLYATTIDDFSRISSEISLKNKTEDFDLSGKISVRKSYQAFFYPQGEDITVPLEQSGFNTEDGKLISSPEAVYVLAGNQKFPLDNPITFESLGYDWNKVFPLDEETLSQYEKGKLLNIRSPHPDGTIFRTIDTNKYFYISNGEKREIKGSQELIASYTKDKSIVSVSEKSLSDYQKCSLEKTGFFFTSYSCLIDASFLTEYPGKNYEFSVETKSSQVQYINDIQIEFKRDITWKNIRSSLSLIKSRIILKYSKK
;
A
#
# COMPACT_ATOMS: atom_id res chain seq x y z
N MET A 1 -38.71 -14.15 -46.57
CA MET A 1 -38.62 -13.66 -45.18
C MET A 1 -40.05 -13.54 -44.66
N GLN A 2 -40.44 -14.36 -43.68
CA GLN A 2 -41.80 -14.33 -43.12
C GLN A 2 -42.00 -12.99 -42.39
N GLU A 3 -42.99 -12.19 -42.80
CA GLU A 3 -43.32 -10.94 -42.12
C GLU A 3 -43.91 -11.23 -40.74
N LEU A 4 -43.33 -10.67 -39.69
CA LEU A 4 -43.87 -10.75 -38.33
C LEU A 4 -45.29 -10.15 -38.29
N PRO A 5 -46.25 -10.79 -37.60
CA PRO A 5 -47.59 -10.24 -37.44
C PRO A 5 -47.52 -8.80 -36.90
N LYS A 6 -48.37 -7.89 -37.39
CA LYS A 6 -48.40 -6.45 -37.02
C LYS A 6 -48.30 -6.19 -35.50
N ASN A 7 -48.89 -7.10 -34.73
CA ASN A 7 -48.98 -7.06 -33.26
C ASN A 7 -47.60 -7.31 -32.60
N TRP A 8 -46.75 -8.11 -33.23
CA TRP A 8 -45.41 -8.49 -32.74
C TRP A 8 -44.30 -7.59 -33.27
N GLN A 9 -44.53 -6.82 -34.33
CA GLN A 9 -43.53 -5.88 -34.87
C GLN A 9 -43.13 -4.80 -33.85
N LYS A 10 -44.12 -4.26 -33.10
CA LYS A 10 -43.86 -3.28 -32.02
C LYS A 10 -43.08 -3.91 -30.87
N ALA A 11 -43.51 -5.09 -30.42
CA ALA A 11 -42.83 -5.82 -29.34
C ALA A 11 -41.38 -6.15 -29.72
N TYR A 12 -41.14 -6.65 -30.93
CA TYR A 12 -39.81 -6.94 -31.45
C TYR A 12 -38.92 -5.69 -31.50
N TRP A 13 -39.43 -4.55 -31.99
CA TRP A 13 -38.69 -3.29 -32.02
C TRP A 13 -38.33 -2.82 -30.61
N ILE A 14 -39.28 -2.86 -29.67
CA ILE A 14 -39.05 -2.52 -28.26
C ILE A 14 -37.98 -3.44 -27.66
N SER A 15 -38.08 -4.77 -27.86
CA SER A 15 -37.09 -5.72 -27.37
C SER A 15 -35.69 -5.47 -27.94
N ARG A 16 -35.58 -5.09 -29.22
CA ARG A 16 -34.30 -4.74 -29.85
C ARG A 16 -33.70 -3.47 -29.26
N VAL A 17 -34.52 -2.45 -28.99
CA VAL A 17 -34.08 -1.22 -28.31
C VAL A 17 -33.64 -1.53 -26.87
N ILE A 18 -34.42 -2.31 -26.12
CA ILE A 18 -34.07 -2.74 -24.76
C ILE A 18 -32.74 -3.49 -24.76
N LEU A 19 -32.55 -4.43 -25.69
CA LEU A 19 -31.31 -5.20 -25.81
C LEU A 19 -30.10 -4.29 -26.11
N ALA A 20 -30.26 -3.33 -27.03
CA ALA A 20 -29.21 -2.38 -27.37
C ALA A 20 -28.86 -1.46 -26.18
N VAL A 21 -29.87 -0.97 -25.45
CA VAL A 21 -29.67 -0.16 -24.24
C VAL A 21 -28.98 -0.99 -23.15
N ALA A 22 -29.43 -2.22 -22.92
CA ALA A 22 -28.82 -3.13 -21.96
C ALA A 22 -27.35 -3.41 -22.30
N PHE A 23 -27.03 -3.63 -23.58
CA PHE A 23 -25.66 -3.83 -24.04
C PHE A 23 -24.79 -2.59 -23.82
N LEU A 24 -25.30 -1.38 -24.13
CA LEU A 24 -24.58 -0.14 -23.89
C LEU A 24 -24.33 0.11 -22.40
N LEU A 25 -25.35 -0.10 -21.55
CA LEU A 25 -25.22 0.03 -20.10
C LEU A 25 -24.21 -0.97 -19.53
N ALA A 26 -24.23 -2.23 -20.01
CA ALA A 26 -23.25 -3.24 -19.63
C ALA A 26 -21.82 -2.82 -20.05
N GLY A 27 -21.66 -2.32 -21.28
CA GLY A 27 -20.38 -1.81 -21.78
C GLY A 27 -19.86 -0.61 -20.97
N MET A 28 -20.73 0.34 -20.62
CA MET A 28 -20.38 1.48 -19.76
C MET A 28 -20.00 1.02 -18.34
N TYR A 29 -20.76 0.09 -17.76
CA TYR A 29 -20.46 -0.48 -16.45
C TYR A 29 -19.11 -1.20 -16.42
N LEU A 30 -18.83 -2.04 -17.41
CA LEU A 30 -17.54 -2.73 -17.54
C LEU A 30 -16.40 -1.73 -17.73
N SER A 31 -16.58 -0.74 -18.60
CA SER A 31 -15.59 0.32 -18.83
C SER A 31 -15.30 1.08 -17.54
N TYR A 32 -16.33 1.44 -16.77
CA TYR A 32 -16.18 2.08 -15.47
C TYR A 32 -15.37 1.20 -14.50
N ARG A 33 -15.70 -0.09 -14.38
CA ARG A 33 -15.00 -1.03 -13.49
C ARG A 33 -13.54 -1.25 -13.87
N ILE A 34 -13.21 -1.24 -15.16
CA ILE A 34 -11.86 -1.42 -15.67
C ILE A 34 -11.04 -0.13 -15.53
N LEU A 35 -11.62 1.02 -15.89
CA LEU A 35 -10.93 2.31 -15.90
C LEU A 35 -10.83 2.94 -14.51
N LEU A 36 -11.72 2.60 -13.59
CA LEU A 36 -11.75 3.16 -12.24
C LEU A 36 -11.87 2.01 -11.24
N PRO A 37 -10.82 1.19 -11.10
CA PRO A 37 -10.81 0.11 -10.13
C PRO A 37 -10.94 0.68 -8.71
N SER A 38 -11.44 -0.15 -7.79
CA SER A 38 -11.38 0.12 -6.36
C SER A 38 -10.70 -1.01 -5.61
N ASN A 39 -9.95 -0.66 -4.56
CA ASN A 39 -9.32 -1.64 -3.68
C ASN A 39 -9.99 -1.58 -2.31
N LYS A 40 -10.55 -2.72 -1.88
CA LYS A 40 -11.25 -2.85 -0.61
C LYS A 40 -10.41 -3.60 0.40
N PHE A 41 -10.36 -3.06 1.60
CA PHE A 41 -9.68 -3.64 2.73
C PHE A 41 -10.63 -3.76 3.93
N LEU A 42 -10.44 -4.77 4.76
CA LEU A 42 -11.25 -5.11 5.92
C LEU A 42 -10.32 -5.48 7.08
N TYR A 43 -10.69 -5.02 8.27
CA TYR A 43 -10.16 -5.49 9.54
C TYR A 43 -11.29 -5.69 10.55
N LEU A 44 -11.41 -6.92 11.07
CA LEU A 44 -12.36 -7.30 12.10
C LEU A 44 -11.72 -7.12 13.48
N TYR A 45 -12.10 -6.08 14.21
CA TYR A 45 -11.62 -5.88 15.60
C TYR A 45 -12.17 -6.94 16.56
N SER A 46 -13.35 -7.50 16.25
CA SER A 46 -13.94 -8.63 16.98
C SER A 46 -13.19 -9.94 16.77
N ASN A 47 -12.47 -10.09 15.65
CA ASN A 47 -11.68 -11.27 15.33
C ASN A 47 -10.36 -10.89 14.60
N PRO A 48 -9.34 -10.41 15.34
CA PRO A 48 -8.06 -9.99 14.74
C PRO A 48 -7.33 -11.09 13.97
N ALA A 49 -7.56 -12.36 14.31
CA ALA A 49 -6.94 -13.51 13.66
C ALA A 49 -7.71 -14.02 12.42
N SER A 50 -8.79 -13.33 12.02
CA SER A 50 -9.61 -13.74 10.88
C SER A 50 -8.82 -13.74 9.58
N ILE A 51 -8.97 -14.80 8.79
CA ILE A 51 -8.43 -14.89 7.43
C ILE A 51 -9.06 -13.88 6.45
N GLN A 52 -10.19 -13.27 6.83
CA GLN A 52 -10.83 -12.23 6.04
C GLN A 52 -10.11 -10.88 6.15
N ASN A 53 -9.27 -10.72 7.19
CA ASN A 53 -8.50 -9.50 7.38
C ASN A 53 -7.44 -9.43 6.29
N ASN A 54 -7.45 -8.32 5.54
CA ASN A 54 -6.46 -8.03 4.51
C ASN A 54 -5.75 -6.68 4.75
N LEU A 55 -6.04 -6.03 5.88
CA LEU A 55 -5.21 -5.01 6.50
C LEU A 55 -4.22 -5.68 7.46
N SER A 56 -2.97 -5.23 7.42
CA SER A 56 -2.02 -5.56 8.49
C SER A 56 -2.28 -4.66 9.68
N ALA A 57 -2.13 -5.18 10.90
CA ALA A 57 -2.41 -4.44 12.12
C ALA A 57 -1.22 -4.51 13.07
N THR A 58 -0.79 -3.36 13.59
CA THR A 58 0.21 -3.28 14.65
C THR A 58 -0.48 -2.85 15.95
N PRO A 59 -0.45 -3.68 17.01
CA PRO A 59 -1.06 -3.33 18.28
C PRO A 59 -0.52 -2.01 18.84
N GLN A 60 -1.39 -1.21 19.43
CA GLN A 60 -1.01 -0.05 20.23
C GLN A 60 -1.41 -0.26 21.69
N LYS A 61 -0.61 0.30 22.61
CA LYS A 61 -0.97 0.33 24.03
C LYS A 61 -2.15 1.28 24.23
N ASN A 62 -3.25 0.78 24.80
CA ASN A 62 -4.46 1.55 25.16
C ASN A 62 -5.25 2.18 23.99
N ASN A 63 -4.88 1.90 22.74
CA ASN A 63 -5.53 2.43 21.54
C ASN A 63 -5.90 1.30 20.58
N LEU A 64 -6.70 1.63 19.56
CA LEU A 64 -6.91 0.74 18.42
C LEU A 64 -5.56 0.50 17.71
N PRO A 65 -5.36 -0.69 17.11
CA PRO A 65 -4.15 -0.96 16.34
C PRO A 65 -3.98 0.03 15.18
N LEU A 66 -2.72 0.34 14.85
CA LEU A 66 -2.41 0.97 13.56
C LEU A 66 -2.71 -0.02 12.44
N LEU A 67 -3.39 0.44 11.41
CA LEU A 67 -3.77 -0.40 10.27
C LEU A 67 -2.95 0.01 9.04
N TYR A 68 -2.49 -0.99 8.30
CA TYR A 68 -1.71 -0.78 7.09
C TYR A 68 -2.43 -1.36 5.89
N ALA A 69 -2.73 -0.50 4.92
CA ALA A 69 -3.16 -0.90 3.59
C ALA A 69 -2.03 -0.68 2.60
N THR A 70 -1.97 -1.50 1.55
CA THR A 70 -0.96 -1.33 0.49
C THR A 70 -1.63 -1.42 -0.87
N THR A 71 -1.40 -0.44 -1.72
CA THR A 71 -1.96 -0.39 -3.06
C THR A 71 -0.88 -0.22 -4.11
N ILE A 72 -0.95 -0.98 -5.21
CA ILE A 72 -0.03 -0.81 -6.35
C ILE A 72 -0.35 0.50 -7.07
N ASP A 73 -1.64 0.72 -7.29
CA ASP A 73 -2.20 1.84 -8.00
C ASP A 73 -2.37 3.06 -7.10
N ASP A 74 -2.30 4.25 -7.71
CA ASP A 74 -2.63 5.51 -7.04
C ASP A 74 -4.15 5.75 -7.09
N PHE A 75 -4.69 6.35 -6.02
CA PHE A 75 -6.11 6.60 -5.84
C PHE A 75 -6.34 8.04 -5.40
N SER A 76 -7.44 8.64 -5.83
CA SER A 76 -7.78 10.03 -5.50
C SER A 76 -8.67 10.15 -4.27
N ARG A 77 -9.28 9.06 -3.82
CA ARG A 77 -10.21 9.06 -2.70
C ARG A 77 -10.05 7.83 -1.84
N ILE A 78 -10.13 8.01 -0.53
CA ILE A 78 -10.23 6.93 0.44
C ILE A 78 -11.54 7.09 1.20
N SER A 79 -12.33 6.03 1.24
CA SER A 79 -13.54 5.92 2.04
C SER A 79 -13.28 4.93 3.15
N SER A 80 -13.52 5.35 4.39
CA SER A 80 -13.48 4.45 5.55
C SER A 80 -14.89 4.28 6.10
N GLU A 81 -15.28 3.06 6.43
CA GLU A 81 -16.56 2.75 7.07
C GLU A 81 -16.32 1.88 8.29
N ILE A 82 -16.81 2.30 9.46
CA ILE A 82 -16.74 1.57 10.72
C ILE A 82 -18.14 1.06 11.04
N SER A 83 -18.26 -0.23 11.33
CA SER A 83 -19.51 -0.84 11.78
C SER A 83 -19.46 -1.15 13.29
N LEU A 84 -20.60 -1.05 13.96
CA LEU A 84 -20.72 -1.31 15.40
C LEU A 84 -21.22 -2.73 15.71
N LYS A 85 -20.81 -3.28 16.86
CA LYS A 85 -21.17 -4.66 17.30
C LYS A 85 -22.64 -4.81 17.69
N ASN A 86 -23.26 -3.80 18.29
CA ASN A 86 -24.66 -3.83 18.73
C ASN A 86 -25.25 -2.41 18.82
N LYS A 87 -26.52 -2.28 18.45
CA LYS A 87 -27.28 -1.02 18.40
C LYS A 87 -27.52 -0.45 19.80
N THR A 88 -27.14 0.81 19.99
CA THR A 88 -27.79 1.71 20.95
C THR A 88 -28.09 3.00 20.19
N GLU A 89 -29.36 3.44 20.19
CA GLU A 89 -29.82 4.57 19.39
C GLU A 89 -29.08 5.89 19.73
N ASP A 90 -28.58 6.00 20.96
CA ASP A 90 -27.82 7.16 21.49
C ASP A 90 -26.28 7.04 21.37
N PHE A 91 -25.74 6.00 20.75
CA PHE A 91 -24.28 5.90 20.60
C PHE A 91 -23.78 6.74 19.43
N ASP A 92 -23.09 7.83 19.76
CA ASP A 92 -22.35 8.67 18.80
C ASP A 92 -20.84 8.36 18.84
N LEU A 93 -20.33 7.80 17.74
CA LEU A 93 -18.91 7.53 17.58
C LEU A 93 -18.18 8.81 17.19
N SER A 94 -17.93 9.65 18.20
CA SER A 94 -17.06 10.82 18.06
C SER A 94 -15.61 10.37 17.90
N GLY A 95 -15.13 10.38 16.66
CA GLY A 95 -13.76 10.03 16.35
C GLY A 95 -13.29 10.60 15.02
N LYS A 96 -11.98 10.46 14.79
CA LYS A 96 -11.31 10.85 13.56
C LYS A 96 -10.56 9.67 13.00
N ILE A 97 -10.52 9.58 11.68
CA ILE A 97 -9.58 8.71 11.00
C ILE A 97 -8.49 9.61 10.41
N SER A 98 -7.24 9.22 10.64
CA SER A 98 -6.09 9.84 10.01
C SER A 98 -5.38 8.82 9.14
N VAL A 99 -4.81 9.30 8.03
CA VAL A 99 -4.02 8.50 7.10
C VAL A 99 -2.76 9.27 6.67
N ARG A 100 -1.66 8.55 6.57
CA ARG A 100 -0.42 9.01 5.92
C ARG A 100 0.13 7.91 5.02
N LYS A 101 1.00 8.27 4.06
CA LYS A 101 1.52 7.34 3.06
C LYS A 101 3.05 7.41 2.97
N SER A 102 3.70 6.25 3.01
CA SER A 102 5.15 6.12 2.82
C SER A 102 5.51 4.64 2.53
N TYR A 103 6.74 4.22 2.85
CA TYR A 103 7.06 2.82 3.09
C TYR A 103 6.84 2.48 4.56
N GLN A 104 6.36 1.27 4.83
CA GLN A 104 6.07 0.85 6.21
C GLN A 104 7.28 0.97 7.15
N ALA A 105 8.48 0.56 6.70
CA ALA A 105 9.69 0.65 7.50
C ALA A 105 10.13 2.10 7.81
N PHE A 106 9.70 3.08 7.02
CA PHE A 106 10.00 4.49 7.30
C PHE A 106 9.16 5.04 8.47
N PHE A 107 8.03 4.40 8.78
CA PHE A 107 7.19 4.69 9.95
C PHE A 107 7.70 4.08 11.26
N TYR A 108 8.77 3.29 11.21
CA TYR A 108 9.42 2.77 12.41
C TYR A 108 9.83 3.89 13.37
N PRO A 109 9.84 3.62 14.69
CA PRO A 109 10.31 4.57 15.68
C PRO A 109 11.74 5.02 15.37
N GLN A 110 12.05 6.27 15.75
CA GLN A 110 13.40 6.78 15.66
C GLN A 110 14.30 6.03 16.65
N GLY A 111 15.33 5.37 16.14
CA GLY A 111 16.40 4.79 16.95
C GLY A 111 17.54 5.78 17.17
N GLU A 112 18.59 5.34 17.87
CA GLU A 112 19.79 6.17 18.06
C GLU A 112 20.46 6.48 16.72
N ASP A 113 20.85 7.74 16.55
CA ASP A 113 21.53 8.22 15.35
C ASP A 113 22.90 7.55 15.18
N ILE A 114 23.25 7.26 13.94
CA ILE A 114 24.51 6.66 13.55
C ILE A 114 25.52 7.77 13.30
N THR A 115 26.65 7.71 14.02
CA THR A 115 27.74 8.69 13.95
C THR A 115 29.11 8.06 13.68
N VAL A 116 29.16 6.73 13.53
CA VAL A 116 30.39 5.95 13.29
C VAL A 116 30.28 5.15 11.98
N PRO A 117 31.39 4.88 11.27
CA PRO A 117 31.39 4.09 10.05
C PRO A 117 30.76 2.69 10.22
N LEU A 118 30.21 2.14 9.14
CA LEU A 118 29.53 0.84 9.13
C LEU A 118 30.38 -0.27 9.78
N GLU A 119 31.67 -0.30 9.48
CA GLU A 119 32.62 -1.28 10.00
C GLU A 119 32.80 -1.22 11.52
N GLN A 120 32.51 -0.07 12.14
CA GLN A 120 32.62 0.15 13.59
C GLN A 120 31.28 0.08 14.30
N SER A 121 30.17 -0.05 13.56
CA SER A 121 28.81 0.04 14.09
C SER A 121 28.27 -1.27 14.67
N GLY A 122 28.91 -2.40 14.35
CA GLY A 122 28.40 -3.74 14.69
C GLY A 122 27.25 -4.23 13.81
N PHE A 123 26.79 -3.42 12.83
CA PHE A 123 25.86 -3.89 11.82
C PHE A 123 26.57 -4.76 10.78
N ASN A 124 25.83 -5.69 10.18
CA ASN A 124 26.37 -6.54 9.12
C ASN A 124 26.52 -5.71 7.82
N THR A 125 27.71 -5.79 7.21
CA THR A 125 28.05 -5.04 6.00
C THR A 125 27.25 -5.47 4.78
N GLU A 126 26.77 -6.72 4.79
CA GLU A 126 25.99 -7.31 3.69
C GLU A 126 24.50 -6.93 3.74
N ASP A 127 24.00 -6.45 4.88
CA ASP A 127 22.59 -6.13 5.05
C ASP A 127 22.15 -5.03 4.07
N GLY A 128 21.00 -5.21 3.43
CA GLY A 128 20.45 -4.29 2.43
C GLY A 128 21.04 -4.42 1.03
N LYS A 129 22.04 -5.29 0.81
CA LYS A 129 22.50 -5.60 -0.56
C LYS A 129 21.42 -6.36 -1.33
N LEU A 130 21.34 -6.06 -2.62
CA LEU A 130 20.47 -6.75 -3.56
C LEU A 130 21.31 -7.73 -4.37
N ILE A 131 20.91 -9.00 -4.35
CA ILE A 131 21.60 -10.07 -5.07
C ILE A 131 20.62 -10.84 -5.94
N SER A 132 21.09 -11.48 -7.00
CA SER A 132 20.22 -12.27 -7.89
C SER A 132 20.79 -13.64 -8.20
N SER A 133 19.87 -14.60 -8.38
CA SER A 133 20.09 -15.84 -9.12
C SER A 133 19.41 -15.73 -10.50
N PRO A 134 19.53 -16.76 -11.37
CA PRO A 134 18.74 -16.82 -12.59
C PRO A 134 17.21 -16.79 -12.37
N GLU A 135 16.74 -17.17 -11.18
CA GLU A 135 15.31 -17.33 -10.88
C GLU A 135 14.69 -16.13 -10.16
N ALA A 136 15.45 -15.42 -9.32
CA ALA A 136 14.91 -14.41 -8.43
C ALA A 136 15.94 -13.38 -7.97
N VAL A 137 15.43 -12.26 -7.48
CA VAL A 137 16.20 -11.23 -6.75
C VAL A 137 15.92 -11.37 -5.25
N TYR A 138 16.95 -11.17 -4.44
CA TYR A 138 16.90 -11.26 -2.99
C TYR A 138 17.46 -9.99 -2.34
N VAL A 139 16.94 -9.66 -1.16
CA VAL A 139 17.54 -8.68 -0.25
C VAL A 139 18.26 -9.44 0.86
N LEU A 140 19.52 -9.11 1.15
CA LEU A 140 20.24 -9.68 2.27
C LEU A 140 19.89 -8.93 3.57
N ALA A 141 19.67 -9.67 4.66
CA ALA A 141 19.62 -9.11 6.01
C ALA A 141 19.95 -10.20 7.05
N GLY A 142 20.91 -9.91 7.93
CA GLY A 142 21.53 -10.89 8.80
C GLY A 142 22.20 -12.01 7.98
N ASN A 143 21.96 -13.26 8.37
CA ASN A 143 22.41 -14.44 7.62
C ASN A 143 21.38 -14.93 6.59
N GLN A 144 20.35 -14.12 6.29
CA GLN A 144 19.22 -14.54 5.46
C GLN A 144 19.17 -13.79 4.12
N LYS A 145 18.71 -14.49 3.08
CA LYS A 145 18.31 -13.93 1.79
C LYS A 145 16.79 -13.93 1.67
N PHE A 146 16.21 -12.75 1.47
CA PHE A 146 14.76 -12.57 1.36
C PHE A 146 14.33 -12.46 -0.10
N PRO A 147 13.70 -13.50 -0.69
CA PRO A 147 13.29 -13.45 -2.09
C PRO A 147 12.20 -12.41 -2.31
N LEU A 148 12.29 -11.66 -3.41
CA LEU A 148 11.22 -10.77 -3.88
C LEU A 148 10.25 -11.54 -4.79
N ASP A 149 8.96 -11.32 -4.60
CA ASP A 149 7.92 -12.09 -5.29
C ASP A 149 7.83 -11.85 -6.81
N ASN A 150 8.12 -10.63 -7.28
CA ASN A 150 8.08 -10.22 -8.68
C ASN A 150 8.71 -8.81 -8.90
N PRO A 151 8.96 -8.42 -10.16
CA PRO A 151 9.49 -7.09 -10.50
C PRO A 151 8.65 -5.91 -10.02
N ILE A 152 7.32 -6.06 -9.95
CA ILE A 152 6.43 -4.97 -9.49
C ILE A 152 6.69 -4.67 -8.02
N THR A 153 6.90 -5.69 -7.18
CA THR A 153 7.29 -5.48 -5.78
C THR A 153 8.67 -4.88 -5.66
N PHE A 154 9.64 -5.32 -6.45
CA PHE A 154 10.99 -4.74 -6.47
C PHE A 154 10.92 -3.21 -6.67
N GLU A 155 10.21 -2.78 -7.71
CA GLU A 155 10.03 -1.35 -8.02
C GLU A 155 9.14 -0.63 -7.00
N SER A 156 8.10 -1.29 -6.51
CA SER A 156 7.16 -0.72 -5.53
C SER A 156 7.81 -0.50 -4.16
N LEU A 157 8.86 -1.27 -3.83
CA LEU A 157 9.73 -1.06 -2.67
C LEU A 157 10.85 -0.04 -2.94
N GLY A 158 10.93 0.51 -4.16
CA GLY A 158 11.87 1.56 -4.52
C GLY A 158 13.32 1.09 -4.67
N TYR A 159 13.52 -0.20 -4.93
CA TYR A 159 14.85 -0.74 -5.24
C TYR A 159 15.30 -0.37 -6.66
N ASP A 160 16.61 -0.33 -6.86
CA ASP A 160 17.25 -0.01 -8.14
C ASP A 160 17.87 -1.26 -8.78
N TRP A 161 17.43 -1.60 -9.99
CA TRP A 161 17.95 -2.75 -10.75
C TRP A 161 19.46 -2.66 -11.01
N ASN A 162 20.02 -1.45 -11.07
CA ASN A 162 21.48 -1.25 -11.24
C ASN A 162 22.29 -1.58 -9.98
N LYS A 163 21.61 -1.83 -8.85
CA LYS A 163 22.22 -2.21 -7.58
C LYS A 163 22.05 -3.70 -7.27
N VAL A 164 21.62 -4.49 -8.24
CA VAL A 164 21.49 -5.95 -8.13
C VAL A 164 22.79 -6.61 -8.59
N PHE A 165 23.39 -7.41 -7.71
CA PHE A 165 24.62 -8.13 -7.99
C PHE A 165 24.33 -9.62 -8.25
N PRO A 166 24.69 -10.18 -9.42
CA PRO A 166 24.55 -11.60 -9.65
C PRO A 166 25.50 -12.38 -8.75
N LEU A 167 25.00 -13.44 -8.12
CA LEU A 167 25.79 -14.40 -7.36
C LEU A 167 25.54 -15.81 -7.90
N ASP A 168 26.58 -16.64 -7.83
CA ASP A 168 26.47 -18.06 -8.15
C ASP A 168 25.68 -18.82 -7.07
N GLU A 169 25.20 -20.02 -7.41
CA GLU A 169 24.36 -20.83 -6.53
C GLU A 169 25.10 -21.30 -5.27
N GLU A 170 26.41 -21.55 -5.36
CA GLU A 170 27.22 -21.99 -4.22
C GLU A 170 27.29 -20.87 -3.17
N THR A 171 27.64 -19.66 -3.58
CA THR A 171 27.64 -18.47 -2.71
C THR A 171 26.25 -18.19 -2.16
N LEU A 172 25.21 -18.26 -3.00
CA LEU A 172 23.83 -18.06 -2.56
C LEU A 172 23.38 -19.10 -1.54
N SER A 173 23.89 -20.34 -1.61
CA SER A 173 23.51 -21.43 -0.69
C SER A 173 23.97 -21.20 0.75
N GLN A 174 24.94 -20.31 0.96
CA GLN A 174 25.46 -19.95 2.29
C GLN A 174 24.45 -19.12 3.10
N TYR A 175 23.53 -18.42 2.42
CA TYR A 175 22.48 -17.63 3.07
C TYR A 175 21.22 -18.47 3.29
N GLU A 176 20.69 -18.41 4.51
CA GLU A 176 19.42 -19.03 4.85
C GLU A 176 18.27 -18.36 4.08
N LYS A 177 17.30 -19.14 3.61
CA LYS A 177 16.15 -18.58 2.90
C LYS A 177 15.20 -17.91 3.89
N GLY A 178 15.06 -16.59 3.78
CA GLY A 178 14.08 -15.80 4.50
C GLY A 178 12.67 -15.90 3.91
N LYS A 179 11.72 -15.21 4.53
CA LYS A 179 10.34 -15.11 4.03
C LYS A 179 10.28 -14.38 2.68
N LEU A 180 9.27 -14.71 1.89
CA LEU A 180 8.98 -13.99 0.64
C LEU A 180 8.59 -12.53 0.94
N LEU A 181 9.29 -11.59 0.31
CA LEU A 181 8.94 -10.18 0.31
C LEU A 181 7.96 -9.91 -0.83
N ASN A 182 6.79 -9.41 -0.45
CA ASN A 182 5.78 -8.89 -1.37
C ASN A 182 5.60 -7.39 -1.11
N ILE A 183 4.76 -6.73 -1.91
CA ILE A 183 4.51 -5.28 -1.77
C ILE A 183 4.06 -4.82 -0.37
N ARG A 184 3.45 -5.71 0.43
CA ARG A 184 3.00 -5.41 1.81
C ARG A 184 4.10 -5.62 2.84
N SER A 185 5.24 -6.16 2.45
CA SER A 185 6.34 -6.45 3.37
C SER A 185 7.07 -5.15 3.68
N PRO A 186 7.38 -4.87 4.96
CA PRO A 186 8.30 -3.79 5.28
C PRO A 186 9.69 -4.14 4.75
N HIS A 187 10.47 -3.11 4.44
CA HIS A 187 11.88 -3.26 4.11
C HIS A 187 12.64 -3.98 5.24
N PRO A 188 13.54 -4.91 4.90
CA PRO A 188 14.37 -5.59 5.89
C PRO A 188 15.50 -4.69 6.40
N ASP A 189 16.18 -5.15 7.43
CA ASP A 189 17.37 -4.50 7.99
C ASP A 189 18.45 -4.29 6.92
N GLY A 190 19.23 -3.22 7.07
CA GLY A 190 20.21 -2.80 6.08
C GLY A 190 19.70 -1.84 5.01
N THR A 191 18.38 -1.66 4.90
CA THR A 191 17.79 -0.74 3.94
C THR A 191 18.21 0.69 4.23
N ILE A 192 18.63 1.40 3.18
CA ILE A 192 18.94 2.83 3.24
C ILE A 192 17.81 3.64 2.64
N PHE A 193 17.24 4.54 3.41
CA PHE A 193 16.33 5.58 2.92
C PHE A 193 17.06 6.90 2.74
N ARG A 194 16.75 7.63 1.67
CA ARG A 194 17.17 9.02 1.46
C ARG A 194 15.96 9.91 1.32
N THR A 195 15.89 10.98 2.11
CA THR A 195 14.79 11.94 2.02
C THR A 195 14.99 12.88 0.84
N ILE A 196 13.99 12.98 -0.04
CA ILE A 196 14.02 13.84 -1.23
C ILE A 196 13.90 15.33 -0.90
N ASP A 197 13.33 15.65 0.26
CA ASP A 197 13.01 16.98 0.74
C ASP A 197 14.08 17.57 1.67
N THR A 198 14.79 16.74 2.43
CA THR A 198 15.83 17.20 3.38
C THR A 198 17.20 16.61 3.14
N ASN A 199 17.34 15.67 2.19
CA ASN A 199 18.59 15.02 1.82
C ASN A 199 19.30 14.28 2.97
N LYS A 200 18.53 13.80 3.96
CA LYS A 200 19.01 12.97 5.07
C LYS A 200 19.02 11.50 4.67
N TYR A 201 19.89 10.73 5.32
CA TYR A 201 19.98 9.29 5.13
C TYR A 201 19.55 8.58 6.40
N PHE A 202 18.79 7.51 6.25
CA PHE A 202 18.35 6.66 7.35
C PHE A 202 18.69 5.21 7.08
N TYR A 203 19.19 4.53 8.10
CA TYR A 203 19.45 3.10 8.13
C TYR A 203 18.31 2.40 8.88
N ILE A 204 17.78 1.30 8.32
CA ILE A 204 16.81 0.46 9.03
C ILE A 204 17.56 -0.67 9.73
N SER A 205 17.34 -0.80 11.03
CA SER A 205 17.79 -1.97 11.79
C SER A 205 16.93 -2.25 13.01
N ASN A 206 16.70 -3.53 13.29
CA ASN A 206 15.97 -4.00 14.46
C ASN A 206 14.58 -3.34 14.64
N GLY A 207 13.90 -3.04 13.53
CA GLY A 207 12.59 -2.38 13.57
C GLY A 207 12.63 -0.89 13.95
N GLU A 208 13.81 -0.26 13.90
CA GLU A 208 14.01 1.17 14.11
C GLU A 208 14.53 1.84 12.84
N LYS A 209 14.22 3.13 12.72
CA LYS A 209 14.79 4.02 11.71
C LYS A 209 15.83 4.90 12.37
N ARG A 210 17.08 4.82 11.93
CA ARG A 210 18.23 5.54 12.52
C ARG A 210 18.79 6.53 11.52
N GLU A 211 18.92 7.80 11.88
CA GLU A 211 19.52 8.79 10.99
C GLU A 211 21.04 8.61 10.94
N ILE A 212 21.65 8.64 9.76
CA ILE A 212 23.10 8.67 9.60
C ILE A 212 23.55 10.13 9.61
N LYS A 213 24.12 10.57 10.73
CA LYS A 213 24.55 11.95 10.97
C LYS A 213 26.06 12.05 10.95
N GLY A 214 26.61 12.66 9.90
CA GLY A 214 28.03 12.99 9.85
C GLY A 214 28.50 13.32 8.45
N SER A 215 29.78 13.06 8.19
CA SER A 215 30.43 13.43 6.94
C SER A 215 29.96 12.58 5.75
N GLN A 216 30.33 13.01 4.54
CA GLN A 216 29.99 12.28 3.32
C GLN A 216 30.67 10.90 3.28
N GLU A 217 31.86 10.76 3.88
CA GLU A 217 32.58 9.49 4.01
C GLU A 217 31.83 8.52 4.92
N LEU A 218 31.25 9.03 6.02
CA LEU A 218 30.39 8.23 6.88
C LEU A 218 29.17 7.71 6.10
N ILE A 219 28.44 8.59 5.41
CA ILE A 219 27.29 8.20 4.58
C ILE A 219 27.70 7.20 3.49
N ALA A 220 28.88 7.40 2.88
CA ALA A 220 29.41 6.50 1.86
C ALA A 220 29.67 5.08 2.41
N SER A 221 30.13 4.95 3.66
CA SER A 221 30.34 3.62 4.29
C SER A 221 29.06 2.77 4.35
N TYR A 222 27.89 3.40 4.50
CA TYR A 222 26.59 2.72 4.54
C TYR A 222 25.94 2.53 3.16
N THR A 223 26.22 3.43 2.22
CA THR A 223 25.53 3.47 0.91
C THR A 223 26.29 2.75 -0.20
N LYS A 224 27.57 2.43 0.02
CA LYS A 224 28.39 1.69 -0.93
C LYS A 224 27.74 0.35 -1.27
N ASP A 225 27.56 0.10 -2.57
CA ASP A 225 26.98 -1.14 -3.12
C ASP A 225 25.56 -1.48 -2.63
N LYS A 226 24.83 -0.51 -2.06
CA LYS A 226 23.43 -0.68 -1.65
C LYS A 226 22.49 0.15 -2.52
N SER A 227 21.24 -0.32 -2.61
CA SER A 227 20.15 0.46 -3.18
C SER A 227 19.71 1.54 -2.19
N ILE A 228 19.55 2.77 -2.68
CA ILE A 228 19.09 3.91 -1.87
C ILE A 228 17.62 4.15 -2.21
N VAL A 229 16.73 3.89 -1.27
CA VAL A 229 15.29 4.05 -1.46
C VAL A 229 14.88 5.49 -1.17
N SER A 230 14.26 6.15 -2.14
CA SER A 230 13.84 7.56 -1.99
C SER A 230 12.53 7.67 -1.20
N VAL A 231 12.49 8.55 -0.20
CA VAL A 231 11.34 8.84 0.68
C VAL A 231 11.14 10.33 0.87
N SER A 232 10.02 10.77 1.44
CA SER A 232 9.84 12.16 1.89
C SER A 232 9.73 12.18 3.41
N GLU A 233 10.52 13.02 4.08
CA GLU A 233 10.45 13.19 5.53
C GLU A 233 9.08 13.76 5.96
N LYS A 234 8.51 14.67 5.16
CA LYS A 234 7.14 15.19 5.37
C LYS A 234 6.09 14.09 5.50
N SER A 235 6.27 12.93 4.86
CA SER A 235 5.32 11.80 4.98
C SER A 235 5.15 11.26 6.41
N LEU A 236 6.07 11.58 7.33
CA LEU A 236 5.98 11.19 8.73
C LEU A 236 4.95 12.01 9.52
N SER A 237 4.71 13.25 9.11
CA SER A 237 3.88 14.22 9.84
C SER A 237 2.71 14.77 9.02
N ASP A 238 2.69 14.59 7.70
CA ASP A 238 1.58 14.99 6.85
C ASP A 238 0.44 13.95 6.88
N TYR A 239 -0.49 14.14 7.81
CA TYR A 239 -1.68 13.31 7.93
C TYR A 239 -2.88 14.00 7.30
N GLN A 240 -3.56 13.28 6.42
CA GLN A 240 -4.91 13.63 6.01
C GLN A 240 -5.90 13.09 7.05
N LYS A 241 -6.86 13.92 7.46
CA LYS A 241 -7.80 13.58 8.53
C LYS A 241 -9.24 13.86 8.11
N CYS A 242 -10.15 13.09 8.67
CA CYS A 242 -11.59 13.24 8.51
C CYS A 242 -12.27 12.96 9.86
N SER A 243 -13.43 13.55 10.06
CA SER A 243 -14.32 13.19 11.17
C SER A 243 -15.22 12.05 10.76
N LEU A 244 -15.54 11.17 11.70
CA LEU A 244 -16.54 10.13 11.51
C LEU A 244 -17.94 10.75 11.50
N GLU A 245 -18.71 10.42 10.48
CA GLU A 245 -20.09 10.87 10.31
C GLU A 245 -21.02 9.66 10.24
N LYS A 246 -22.16 9.74 10.92
CA LYS A 246 -23.14 8.65 10.97
C LYS A 246 -23.71 8.39 9.57
N THR A 247 -23.75 7.12 9.16
CA THR A 247 -24.26 6.72 7.85
C THR A 247 -25.24 5.55 7.91
N GLY A 248 -26.03 5.43 6.84
CA GLY A 248 -26.98 4.34 6.64
C GLY A 248 -28.35 4.58 7.28
N PHE A 249 -29.37 3.97 6.68
CA PHE A 249 -30.77 4.09 7.12
C PHE A 249 -31.02 3.51 8.53
N PHE A 250 -30.18 2.58 8.97
CA PHE A 250 -30.22 1.97 10.30
C PHE A 250 -29.14 2.51 11.26
N PHE A 251 -28.37 3.53 10.86
CA PHE A 251 -27.44 4.25 11.72
C PHE A 251 -26.38 3.38 12.44
N THR A 252 -26.03 2.22 11.87
CA THR A 252 -25.10 1.24 12.44
C THR A 252 -23.66 1.40 11.96
N SER A 253 -23.42 2.34 11.04
CA SER A 253 -22.09 2.62 10.51
C SER A 253 -21.75 4.09 10.59
N TYR A 254 -20.44 4.34 10.63
CA TYR A 254 -19.85 5.66 10.56
C TYR A 254 -18.91 5.67 9.39
N SER A 255 -19.02 6.67 8.53
CA SER A 255 -18.15 6.82 7.39
C SER A 255 -17.25 8.03 7.54
N CYS A 256 -16.13 7.99 6.83
CA CYS A 256 -15.30 9.15 6.59
C CYS A 256 -14.79 9.11 5.14
N LEU A 257 -14.67 10.28 4.54
CA LEU A 257 -14.09 10.46 3.21
C LEU A 257 -12.84 11.32 3.31
N ILE A 258 -11.75 10.85 2.70
CA ILE A 258 -10.47 11.55 2.60
C ILE A 258 -10.11 11.75 1.13
N ASP A 259 -9.72 12.98 0.76
CA ASP A 259 -9.05 13.25 -0.51
C ASP A 259 -7.62 12.71 -0.44
N ALA A 260 -7.32 11.70 -1.24
CA ALA A 260 -6.03 11.03 -1.26
C ALA A 260 -5.10 11.55 -2.37
N SER A 261 -5.52 12.57 -3.12
CA SER A 261 -4.78 13.10 -4.26
C SER A 261 -3.39 13.59 -3.85
N PHE A 262 -3.27 14.29 -2.72
CA PHE A 262 -1.99 14.78 -2.19
C PHE A 262 -1.05 13.65 -1.77
N LEU A 263 -1.60 12.53 -1.27
CA LEU A 263 -0.81 11.38 -0.87
C LEU A 263 -0.14 10.70 -2.08
N THR A 264 -0.61 10.93 -3.30
CA THR A 264 0.02 10.38 -4.51
C THR A 264 1.43 10.94 -4.76
N GLU A 265 1.76 12.09 -4.16
CA GLU A 265 3.07 12.73 -4.29
C GLU A 265 4.16 12.07 -3.43
N TYR A 266 3.77 11.36 -2.37
CA TYR A 266 4.71 10.68 -1.49
C TYR A 266 5.17 9.33 -2.06
N PRO A 267 6.49 9.06 -2.11
CA PRO A 267 7.04 7.75 -2.45
C PRO A 267 6.55 6.65 -1.52
N GLY A 268 6.54 5.41 -2.02
CA GLY A 268 6.03 4.24 -1.32
C GLY A 268 4.57 3.92 -1.63
N LYS A 269 4.12 2.78 -1.11
CA LYS A 269 2.82 2.18 -1.43
C LYS A 269 2.02 1.79 -0.19
N ASN A 270 2.56 2.04 1.01
CA ASN A 270 1.91 1.72 2.27
C ASN A 270 1.19 2.95 2.83
N TYR A 271 -0.06 2.74 3.23
CA TYR A 271 -0.89 3.72 3.91
C TYR A 271 -1.08 3.26 5.34
N GLU A 272 -0.67 4.09 6.30
CA GLU A 272 -0.90 3.85 7.72
C GLU A 272 -2.15 4.64 8.15
N PHE A 273 -3.10 3.95 8.75
CA PHE A 273 -4.34 4.49 9.27
C PHE A 273 -4.34 4.43 10.79
N SER A 274 -4.80 5.51 11.41
CA SER A 274 -5.10 5.57 12.84
C SER A 274 -6.55 5.98 13.04
N VAL A 275 -7.22 5.31 13.97
CA VAL A 275 -8.59 5.60 14.38
C VAL A 275 -8.53 6.18 15.79
N GLU A 276 -8.81 7.46 15.91
CA GLU A 276 -8.82 8.19 17.19
C GLU A 276 -10.28 8.28 17.68
N THR A 277 -10.57 7.65 18.82
CA THR A 277 -11.91 7.65 19.45
C THR A 277 -11.74 7.52 20.97
N LYS A 278 -12.79 7.77 21.76
CA LYS A 278 -12.72 7.60 23.21
C LYS A 278 -12.47 6.13 23.57
N SER A 279 -11.62 5.85 24.57
CA SER A 279 -11.29 4.47 24.97
C SER A 279 -12.53 3.65 25.36
N SER A 280 -13.55 4.29 25.95
CA SER A 280 -14.83 3.64 26.27
C SER A 280 -15.64 3.20 25.05
N GLN A 281 -15.36 3.77 23.86
CA GLN A 281 -16.07 3.49 22.62
C GLN A 281 -15.46 2.31 21.84
N VAL A 282 -14.18 2.00 22.07
CA VAL A 282 -13.41 0.98 21.35
C VAL A 282 -14.09 -0.38 21.36
N GLN A 283 -14.68 -0.76 22.49
CA GLN A 283 -15.33 -2.07 22.64
C GLN A 283 -16.53 -2.29 21.71
N TYR A 284 -17.18 -1.21 21.25
CA TYR A 284 -18.36 -1.26 20.39
C TYR A 284 -18.02 -1.34 18.90
N ILE A 285 -16.76 -1.12 18.51
CA ILE A 285 -16.34 -1.18 17.12
C ILE A 285 -16.20 -2.65 16.69
N ASN A 286 -16.94 -3.06 15.67
CA ASN A 286 -16.89 -4.41 15.12
C ASN A 286 -15.78 -4.56 14.10
N ASP A 287 -15.80 -3.70 13.08
CA ASP A 287 -14.91 -3.75 11.94
C ASP A 287 -14.68 -2.36 11.34
N ILE A 288 -13.63 -2.26 10.55
CA ILE A 288 -13.38 -1.14 9.66
C ILE A 288 -13.14 -1.65 8.24
N GLN A 289 -13.80 -1.01 7.29
CA GLN A 289 -13.60 -1.19 5.86
C GLN A 289 -12.94 0.07 5.30
N ILE A 290 -11.89 -0.13 4.51
CA ILE A 290 -11.18 0.95 3.82
C ILE A 290 -11.27 0.67 2.32
N GLU A 291 -11.85 1.59 1.57
CA GLU A 291 -11.96 1.49 0.12
C GLU A 291 -11.24 2.65 -0.56
N PHE A 292 -10.25 2.31 -1.38
CA PHE A 292 -9.55 3.24 -2.26
C PHE A 292 -10.29 3.33 -3.59
N LYS A 293 -10.61 4.54 -4.03
CA LYS A 293 -11.37 4.83 -5.27
C LYS A 293 -10.67 5.86 -6.13
N ARG A 294 -10.93 5.78 -7.44
CA ARG A 294 -10.60 6.84 -8.39
C ARG A 294 -11.86 7.60 -8.75
N ASP A 295 -11.77 8.92 -8.67
CA ASP A 295 -12.84 9.79 -9.12
C ASP A 295 -12.93 9.77 -10.64
N ILE A 296 -14.14 9.97 -11.18
CA ILE A 296 -14.38 10.01 -12.63
C ILE A 296 -13.80 11.32 -13.18
N THR A 297 -12.51 11.32 -13.46
CA THR A 297 -11.79 12.45 -14.05
C THR A 297 -10.99 12.00 -15.27
N TRP A 298 -10.79 12.90 -16.23
CA TRP A 298 -9.97 12.61 -17.41
C TRP A 298 -8.53 12.21 -17.05
N LYS A 299 -7.97 12.86 -16.02
CA LYS A 299 -6.65 12.52 -15.45
C LYS A 299 -6.59 11.06 -15.01
N ASN A 300 -7.57 10.61 -14.23
CA ASN A 300 -7.62 9.24 -13.71
C ASN A 300 -7.83 8.22 -14.83
N ILE A 301 -8.73 8.50 -15.79
CA ILE A 301 -8.97 7.63 -16.94
C ILE A 301 -7.69 7.46 -17.79
N ARG A 302 -7.01 8.57 -18.10
CA ARG A 302 -5.74 8.55 -18.85
C ARG A 302 -4.67 7.76 -18.11
N SER A 303 -4.54 7.95 -16.79
CA SER A 303 -3.60 7.20 -15.95
C SER A 303 -3.90 5.69 -15.99
N SER A 304 -5.17 5.30 -15.83
CA SER A 304 -5.58 3.88 -15.93
C SER A 304 -5.24 3.26 -17.28
N LEU A 305 -5.52 3.95 -18.39
CA LEU A 305 -5.17 3.48 -19.72
C LEU A 305 -3.66 3.32 -19.90
N SER A 306 -2.87 4.27 -19.38
CA SER A 306 -1.41 4.18 -19.39
C SER A 306 -0.91 2.95 -18.62
N LEU A 307 -1.45 2.71 -17.42
CA LEU A 307 -1.08 1.56 -16.60
C LEU A 307 -1.46 0.23 -17.26
N ILE A 308 -2.65 0.15 -17.86
CA ILE A 308 -3.09 -1.03 -18.63
C ILE A 308 -2.12 -1.29 -19.77
N LYS A 309 -1.77 -0.25 -20.53
CA LYS A 309 -0.78 -0.35 -21.62
C LYS A 309 0.57 -0.88 -21.11
N SER A 310 1.10 -0.30 -20.03
CA SER A 310 2.38 -0.73 -19.46
C SER A 310 2.35 -2.18 -18.98
N ARG A 311 1.27 -2.61 -18.32
CA ARG A 311 1.11 -4.00 -17.85
C ARG A 311 1.02 -4.99 -19.02
N ILE A 312 0.32 -4.63 -20.10
CA ILE A 312 0.27 -5.44 -21.32
C ILE A 312 1.67 -5.54 -21.93
N ILE A 313 2.38 -4.42 -22.05
CA ILE A 313 3.76 -4.42 -22.58
C ILE A 313 4.64 -5.32 -21.71
N LEU A 314 4.66 -5.17 -20.39
CA LEU A 314 5.48 -6.02 -19.52
C LEU A 314 5.16 -7.51 -19.65
N LYS A 315 3.88 -7.87 -19.78
CA LYS A 315 3.45 -9.27 -19.88
C LYS A 315 3.77 -9.90 -21.23
N TYR A 316 3.78 -9.12 -22.32
CA TYR A 316 3.88 -9.63 -23.69
C TYR A 316 5.16 -9.20 -24.44
N SER A 317 5.92 -8.25 -23.89
CA SER A 317 7.26 -7.88 -24.36
C SER A 317 8.24 -8.94 -23.88
N LYS A 318 8.26 -10.09 -24.55
CA LYS A 318 9.45 -10.95 -24.55
C LYS A 318 10.63 -10.14 -25.09
N LYS A 319 11.63 -9.91 -24.26
CA LYS A 319 13.03 -9.86 -24.66
C LYS A 319 13.83 -10.58 -23.60
#